data_AF-A0A077ZDD9-F1
#
_entry.id   AF-A0A077ZDD9-F1
#
_cell.length_a   1.000
_cell.length_b   1.000
_cell.length_c   1.000
_cell.angle_alpha   90.00
_cell.angle_beta   90.00
_cell.angle_gamma   90.00
#
_symmetry.space_group_name_H-M   'P 1'
#
loop_
_entity.id
_entity.type
_entity.pdbx_description
1 polymer ?
#
loop_
_entity_poly.entity_id
_entity_poly.type
_entity_poly.pdbx_seq_one_letter_code
_entity_poly.pdbx_strand_id
1 'polypeptide(L)'
;MIKDYVYNEEHQLTLDIYEPETIEAAIILIHGGGWFRGDKAKEAALAEKLVKEGFLVIVPNYRLAPAHIFPAAMDDVLKVYDWLVGSSYPVKGKITALGSSAGGNLAIELALQRGIPAASWSGIIDLYDWVTQHPEIVPAMNQKPDFDKQASGKINQSGANDAFYKWFILNYVNQDIKLLKQADPLSRVSNNSGPIFIANSLNEFVPLSGIYKLQRALAENGVPSEAKLITGTVHGEGYLAIAYPAAVQFLKENV
;
A
#
# COMPACT_ATOMS: atom_id res chain seq x y z
N MET A 1 -11.18 12.11 16.63
CA MET A 1 -10.15 11.06 16.46
C MET A 1 -10.23 10.09 17.62
N ILE A 2 -10.33 8.80 17.33
CA ILE A 2 -10.19 7.70 18.30
C ILE A 2 -8.83 7.04 18.03
N LYS A 3 -8.02 6.83 19.07
CA LYS A 3 -6.72 6.19 18.97
C LYS A 3 -6.74 4.78 19.54
N ASP A 4 -5.89 3.93 18.97
CA ASP A 4 -5.59 2.59 19.49
C ASP A 4 -6.82 1.69 19.66
N TYR A 5 -7.80 1.81 18.75
CA TYR A 5 -8.93 0.89 18.71
C TYR A 5 -8.43 -0.50 18.30
N VAL A 6 -8.64 -1.51 19.13
CA VAL A 6 -8.25 -2.89 18.86
C VAL A 6 -9.23 -3.50 17.84
N TYR A 7 -8.74 -3.78 16.63
CA TYR A 7 -9.56 -4.40 15.57
C TYR A 7 -9.29 -5.91 15.42
N ASN A 8 -8.17 -6.39 15.97
CA ASN A 8 -7.82 -7.81 16.01
C ASN A 8 -7.24 -8.16 17.39
N GLU A 9 -8.10 -8.72 18.24
CA GLU A 9 -7.76 -9.15 19.61
C GLU A 9 -6.68 -10.25 19.64
N GLU A 10 -6.67 -11.15 18.66
CA GLU A 10 -5.72 -12.28 18.61
C GLU A 10 -4.26 -11.79 18.53
N HIS A 11 -4.03 -10.68 17.84
CA HIS A 11 -2.70 -10.12 17.61
C HIS A 11 -2.50 -8.76 18.26
N GLN A 12 -3.49 -8.27 19.02
CA GLN A 12 -3.50 -6.95 19.64
C GLN A 12 -3.18 -5.83 18.64
N LEU A 13 -3.68 -5.96 17.40
CA LEU A 13 -3.49 -4.94 16.38
C LEU A 13 -4.52 -3.84 16.56
N THR A 14 -4.04 -2.61 16.44
CA THR A 14 -4.86 -1.42 16.63
C THR A 14 -4.91 -0.57 15.38
N LEU A 15 -5.96 0.25 15.29
CA LEU A 15 -6.14 1.27 14.27
C LEU A 15 -6.51 2.60 14.93
N ASP A 16 -6.29 3.69 14.19
CA ASP A 16 -6.77 5.02 14.55
C ASP A 16 -7.91 5.42 13.59
N ILE A 17 -8.88 6.16 14.12
CA ILE A 17 -10.10 6.57 13.40
C ILE A 17 -10.14 8.09 13.39
N TYR A 18 -10.17 8.68 12.20
CA TYR A 18 -10.35 10.10 12.00
C TYR A 18 -11.68 10.33 11.27
N GLU A 19 -12.59 11.03 11.93
CA GLU A 19 -13.98 11.15 11.51
C GLU A 19 -14.29 12.59 11.08
N PRO A 20 -14.83 12.80 9.86
CA PRO A 20 -15.33 14.09 9.40
C PRO A 20 -16.72 14.39 9.99
N GLU A 21 -17.20 15.63 9.87
CA GLU A 21 -18.57 15.99 10.29
C GLU A 21 -19.65 15.21 9.52
N THR A 22 -19.38 14.88 8.25
CA THR A 22 -20.23 14.02 7.42
C THR A 22 -19.35 13.00 6.70
N ILE A 23 -19.67 11.72 6.88
CA ILE A 23 -18.96 10.62 6.22
C ILE A 23 -19.56 10.41 4.84
N GLU A 24 -18.83 10.81 3.79
CA GLU A 24 -19.23 10.56 2.40
C GLU A 24 -18.77 9.18 1.94
N ALA A 25 -17.54 8.81 2.30
CA ALA A 25 -16.90 7.54 2.01
C ALA A 25 -15.94 7.18 3.13
N ALA A 26 -15.37 5.99 3.12
CA ALA A 26 -14.31 5.61 4.04
C ALA A 26 -13.03 5.27 3.30
N ILE A 27 -11.88 5.53 3.92
CA ILE A 27 -10.57 5.21 3.35
C ILE A 27 -9.70 4.50 4.38
N ILE A 28 -9.21 3.31 4.02
CA ILE A 28 -8.19 2.58 4.77
C ILE A 28 -6.83 3.10 4.31
N LEU A 29 -6.15 3.86 5.18
CA LEU A 29 -4.87 4.51 4.92
C LEU A 29 -3.72 3.67 5.48
N ILE A 30 -2.92 3.07 4.61
CA ILE A 30 -1.97 2.02 4.97
C ILE A 30 -0.54 2.54 4.85
N HIS A 31 0.18 2.48 5.98
CA HIS A 31 1.55 2.95 6.04
C HIS A 31 2.52 2.08 5.24
N GLY A 32 3.62 2.67 4.79
CA GLY A 32 4.73 1.95 4.15
C GLY A 32 5.74 1.36 5.13
N GLY A 33 6.83 0.80 4.58
CA GLY A 33 7.96 0.30 5.37
C GLY A 33 8.47 -1.10 4.98
N GLY A 34 8.26 -1.53 3.72
CA GLY A 34 8.78 -2.80 3.21
C GLY A 34 8.30 -4.03 3.99
N TRP A 35 7.14 -3.94 4.65
CA TRP A 35 6.58 -4.96 5.55
C TRP A 35 7.43 -5.32 6.77
N PHE A 36 8.62 -4.71 6.98
CA PHE A 36 9.50 -5.02 8.11
C PHE A 36 9.54 -3.94 9.18
N ARG A 37 8.94 -2.79 8.89
CA ARG A 37 8.80 -1.63 9.79
C ARG A 37 7.60 -0.82 9.38
N GLY A 38 7.27 0.18 10.19
CA GLY A 38 6.15 1.08 9.94
C GLY A 38 5.27 1.19 11.18
N ASP A 39 4.49 2.26 11.23
CA ASP A 39 3.49 2.47 12.27
C ASP A 39 2.46 3.49 11.76
N LYS A 40 1.19 3.27 12.10
CA LYS A 40 0.05 4.11 11.74
C LYS A 40 0.22 5.58 12.12
N ALA A 41 0.98 5.90 13.18
CA ALA A 41 1.20 7.28 13.61
C ALA A 41 1.90 8.14 12.52
N LYS A 42 2.63 7.50 11.59
CA LYS A 42 3.27 8.19 10.46
C LYS A 42 2.26 8.83 9.50
N GLU A 43 1.07 8.25 9.41
CA GLU A 43 0.04 8.67 8.46
C GLU A 43 -0.90 9.74 9.03
N ALA A 44 -0.71 10.16 10.29
CA ALA A 44 -1.60 11.10 10.96
C ALA A 44 -1.78 12.41 10.17
N ALA A 45 -0.71 12.95 9.58
CA ALA A 45 -0.79 14.18 8.81
C ALA A 45 -1.59 14.02 7.51
N LEU A 46 -1.48 12.87 6.84
CA LEU A 46 -2.24 12.55 5.64
C LEU A 46 -3.70 12.21 5.98
N ALA A 47 -3.94 11.54 7.10
CA ALA A 47 -5.28 11.29 7.63
C ALA A 47 -6.04 12.60 7.86
N GLU A 48 -5.43 13.57 8.53
CA GLU A 48 -6.02 14.91 8.74
C GLU A 48 -6.31 15.66 7.43
N LYS A 49 -5.59 15.39 6.34
CA LYS A 49 -5.92 15.93 5.02
C LYS A 49 -7.11 15.23 4.40
N LEU A 50 -7.17 13.91 4.47
CA LEU A 50 -8.25 13.09 3.89
C LEU A 50 -9.58 13.27 4.63
N VAL A 51 -9.56 13.50 5.94
CA VAL A 51 -10.78 13.85 6.70
C VAL A 51 -11.43 15.11 6.15
N LYS A 52 -10.64 16.12 5.77
CA LYS A 52 -11.13 17.37 5.18
C LYS A 52 -11.72 17.18 3.78
N GLU A 53 -11.45 16.04 3.14
CA GLU A 53 -12.04 15.65 1.87
C GLU A 53 -13.39 14.92 2.04
N GLY A 54 -13.86 14.68 3.28
CA GLY A 54 -15.12 14.00 3.58
C GLY A 54 -14.99 12.50 3.85
N PHE A 55 -13.76 11.96 3.92
CA PHE A 55 -13.53 10.55 4.21
C PHE A 55 -13.50 10.27 5.72
N LEU A 56 -14.17 9.20 6.15
CA LEU A 56 -13.80 8.49 7.38
C LEU A 56 -12.46 7.79 7.16
N VAL A 57 -11.41 8.20 7.86
CA VAL A 57 -10.06 7.66 7.67
C VAL A 57 -9.74 6.64 8.74
N ILE A 58 -9.43 5.42 8.31
CA ILE A 58 -9.01 4.31 9.16
C ILE A 58 -7.53 4.04 8.92
N VAL A 59 -6.70 4.15 9.95
CA VAL A 59 -5.24 3.98 9.84
C VAL A 59 -4.79 2.80 10.69
N PRO A 60 -4.59 1.60 10.10
CA PRO A 60 -4.24 0.40 10.86
C PRO A 60 -2.73 0.21 11.01
N ASN A 61 -2.33 -0.40 12.12
CA ASN A 61 -1.10 -1.20 12.17
C ASN A 61 -1.38 -2.61 11.65
N TYR A 62 -0.39 -3.24 11.04
CA TYR A 62 -0.42 -4.63 10.59
C TYR A 62 0.84 -5.37 11.04
N ARG A 63 0.82 -6.70 11.09
CA ARG A 63 1.97 -7.50 11.51
C ARG A 63 3.14 -7.39 10.53
N LEU A 64 4.35 -7.31 11.08
CA LEU A 64 5.58 -7.04 10.33
C LEU A 64 6.49 -8.27 10.23
N ALA A 65 7.12 -8.44 9.08
CA ALA A 65 8.17 -9.42 8.82
C ALA A 65 9.51 -8.99 9.49
N PRO A 66 10.40 -9.91 9.86
CA PRO A 66 10.31 -11.36 9.66
C PRO A 66 9.49 -12.08 10.74
N ALA A 67 9.06 -11.40 11.81
CA ALA A 67 8.26 -12.04 12.87
C ALA A 67 6.94 -12.61 12.33
N HIS A 68 6.33 -11.91 11.37
CA HIS A 68 5.13 -12.34 10.67
C HIS A 68 5.28 -12.09 9.16
N ILE A 69 5.47 -13.17 8.41
CA ILE A 69 5.68 -13.15 6.96
C ILE A 69 4.34 -13.16 6.21
N PHE A 70 4.38 -13.04 4.88
CA PHE A 70 3.20 -13.27 4.03
C PHE A 70 2.49 -14.59 4.40
N PRO A 71 1.14 -14.62 4.52
CA PRO A 71 0.19 -13.55 4.20
C PRO A 71 -0.18 -12.59 5.36
N ALA A 72 0.54 -12.58 6.49
CA ALA A 72 0.10 -11.91 7.71
C ALA A 72 -0.36 -10.44 7.54
N ALA A 73 0.48 -9.60 6.92
CA ALA A 73 0.14 -8.18 6.68
C ALA A 73 -1.07 -8.01 5.75
N MET A 74 -1.21 -8.89 4.75
CA MET A 74 -2.34 -8.89 3.82
C MET A 74 -3.63 -9.30 4.54
N ASP A 75 -3.60 -10.38 5.31
CA ASP A 75 -4.72 -10.83 6.12
C ASP A 75 -5.17 -9.75 7.11
N ASP A 76 -4.22 -9.01 7.70
CA ASP A 76 -4.49 -7.96 8.65
C ASP A 76 -5.24 -6.77 8.02
N VAL A 77 -4.85 -6.32 6.81
CA VAL A 77 -5.59 -5.23 6.13
C VAL A 77 -6.95 -5.69 5.59
N LEU A 78 -7.08 -6.96 5.19
CA LEU A 78 -8.38 -7.55 4.85
C LEU A 78 -9.30 -7.59 6.08
N LYS A 79 -8.78 -7.95 7.25
CA LYS A 79 -9.54 -7.89 8.52
C LYS A 79 -9.96 -6.46 8.88
N VAL A 80 -9.17 -5.43 8.57
CA VAL A 80 -9.58 -4.01 8.77
C VAL A 80 -10.78 -3.67 7.89
N TYR A 81 -10.78 -4.11 6.63
CA TYR A 81 -11.94 -3.94 5.75
C TYR A 81 -13.16 -4.65 6.30
N ASP A 82 -13.03 -5.92 6.69
CA ASP A 82 -14.15 -6.72 7.20
C ASP A 82 -14.70 -6.12 8.51
N TRP A 83 -13.83 -5.60 9.40
CA TRP A 83 -14.21 -4.85 10.60
C TRP A 83 -15.00 -3.57 10.26
N LEU A 84 -14.54 -2.81 9.26
CA LEU A 84 -15.19 -1.56 8.87
C LEU A 84 -16.57 -1.79 8.24
N VAL A 85 -16.71 -2.84 7.41
CA VAL A 85 -18.01 -3.27 6.86
C VAL A 85 -18.98 -3.65 7.99
N GLY A 86 -18.50 -4.30 9.06
CA GLY A 86 -19.32 -4.67 10.22
C GLY A 86 -19.54 -3.56 11.25
N SER A 87 -18.97 -2.37 11.04
CA SER A 87 -19.04 -1.25 11.99
C SER A 87 -20.37 -0.48 11.92
N SER A 88 -20.62 0.39 12.91
CA SER A 88 -21.81 1.27 12.92
C SER A 88 -21.57 2.63 12.23
N TYR A 89 -20.44 2.82 11.55
CA TYR A 89 -20.16 4.10 10.88
C TYR A 89 -21.07 4.30 9.67
N PRO A 90 -21.77 5.44 9.53
CA PRO A 90 -22.72 5.69 8.45
C PRO A 90 -22.01 6.09 7.14
N VAL A 91 -21.21 5.19 6.57
CA VAL A 91 -20.53 5.39 5.28
C VAL A 91 -21.58 5.44 4.17
N LYS A 92 -21.75 6.61 3.52
CA LYS A 92 -22.77 6.81 2.47
C LYS A 92 -22.40 6.14 1.14
N GLY A 93 -21.14 6.22 0.74
CA GLY A 93 -20.59 5.61 -0.46
C GLY A 93 -19.79 4.33 -0.16
N LYS A 94 -18.71 4.10 -0.88
CA LYS A 94 -17.83 2.92 -0.68
C LYS A 94 -16.72 3.12 0.35
N ILE A 95 -16.17 1.98 0.78
CA ILE A 95 -14.85 1.89 1.40
C ILE A 95 -13.81 1.91 0.27
N THR A 96 -12.74 2.66 0.44
CA THR A 96 -11.59 2.74 -0.46
C THR A 96 -10.29 2.46 0.28
N ALA A 97 -9.18 2.31 -0.45
CA ALA A 97 -7.85 2.19 0.15
C ALA A 97 -6.86 3.20 -0.43
N LEU A 98 -5.93 3.67 0.40
CA LEU A 98 -4.76 4.42 -0.04
C LEU A 98 -3.54 3.90 0.72
N GLY A 99 -2.42 3.73 0.04
CA GLY A 99 -1.18 3.43 0.73
C GLY A 99 0.06 3.75 -0.08
N SER A 100 1.19 3.78 0.63
CA SER A 100 2.50 4.08 0.05
C SER A 100 3.46 2.90 0.21
N SER A 101 4.27 2.59 -0.81
CA SER A 101 5.28 1.52 -0.76
C SER A 101 4.63 0.15 -0.49
N ALA A 102 5.07 -0.56 0.56
CA ALA A 102 4.38 -1.75 1.07
C ALA A 102 2.89 -1.50 1.40
N GLY A 103 2.53 -0.32 1.92
CA GLY A 103 1.13 0.05 2.10
C GLY A 103 0.39 0.23 0.77
N GLY A 104 1.10 0.67 -0.28
CA GLY A 104 0.56 0.76 -1.63
C GLY A 104 0.33 -0.62 -2.25
N ASN A 105 1.17 -1.61 -1.92
CA ASN A 105 0.89 -3.01 -2.23
C ASN A 105 -0.35 -3.52 -1.49
N LEU A 106 -0.46 -3.27 -0.18
CA LEU A 106 -1.60 -3.70 0.62
C LEU A 106 -2.92 -3.02 0.21
N ALA A 107 -2.87 -1.77 -0.25
CA ALA A 107 -4.02 -1.09 -0.85
C ALA A 107 -4.46 -1.76 -2.17
N ILE A 108 -3.49 -2.20 -2.99
CA ILE A 108 -3.78 -3.00 -4.19
C ILE A 108 -4.42 -4.32 -3.79
N GLU A 109 -3.91 -5.03 -2.77
CA GLU A 109 -4.52 -6.28 -2.29
C GLU A 109 -6.00 -6.13 -1.92
N LEU A 110 -6.36 -5.03 -1.25
CA LEU A 110 -7.75 -4.71 -0.95
C LEU A 110 -8.57 -4.52 -2.23
N ALA A 111 -8.08 -3.77 -3.21
CA ALA A 111 -8.77 -3.64 -4.48
C ALA A 111 -8.94 -4.98 -5.19
N LEU A 112 -7.90 -5.82 -5.23
CA LEU A 112 -7.96 -7.10 -5.94
C LEU A 112 -8.91 -8.10 -5.26
N GLN A 113 -8.95 -8.13 -3.93
CA GLN A 113 -9.67 -9.17 -3.17
C GLN A 113 -11.02 -8.73 -2.58
N ARG A 114 -11.28 -7.42 -2.48
CA ARG A 114 -12.56 -6.86 -2.00
C ARG A 114 -13.28 -6.02 -3.05
N GLY A 115 -12.68 -5.81 -4.23
CA GLY A 115 -13.32 -5.08 -5.32
C GLY A 115 -13.45 -3.58 -5.08
N ILE A 116 -12.71 -3.03 -4.11
CA ILE A 116 -12.83 -1.63 -3.73
C ILE A 116 -11.90 -0.71 -4.53
N PRO A 117 -12.23 0.59 -4.69
CA PRO A 117 -11.31 1.55 -5.27
C PRO A 117 -10.05 1.69 -4.40
N ALA A 118 -8.88 1.72 -5.05
CA ALA A 118 -7.62 1.95 -4.35
C ALA A 118 -6.70 2.94 -5.07
N ALA A 119 -5.92 3.67 -4.29
CA ALA A 119 -4.80 4.45 -4.76
C ALA A 119 -3.49 3.91 -4.18
N SER A 120 -2.48 3.76 -5.02
CA SER A 120 -1.19 3.16 -4.66
C SER A 120 -0.04 4.09 -5.06
N TRP A 121 0.73 4.53 -4.08
CA TRP A 121 1.90 5.39 -4.27
C TRP A 121 3.18 4.55 -4.11
N SER A 122 3.95 4.40 -5.19
CA SER A 122 5.18 3.59 -5.21
C SER A 122 4.90 2.16 -4.77
N GLY A 123 3.73 1.64 -5.16
CA GLY A 123 3.27 0.31 -4.80
C GLY A 123 4.25 -0.76 -5.30
N ILE A 124 4.58 -1.70 -4.41
CA ILE A 124 5.47 -2.81 -4.73
C ILE A 124 4.62 -3.92 -5.34
N ILE A 125 4.81 -4.24 -6.62
CA ILE A 125 3.86 -5.10 -7.36
C ILE A 125 4.57 -6.29 -7.99
N ASP A 126 5.56 -6.03 -8.84
CA ASP A 126 6.33 -7.07 -9.54
C ASP A 126 7.31 -7.72 -8.56
N LEU A 127 6.87 -8.74 -7.84
CA LEU A 127 7.65 -9.39 -6.78
C LEU A 127 8.41 -10.59 -7.34
N TYR A 128 7.67 -11.59 -7.81
CA TYR A 128 8.23 -12.90 -8.16
C TYR A 128 9.08 -12.83 -9.42
N ASP A 129 8.54 -12.25 -10.49
CA ASP A 129 9.25 -12.13 -11.76
C ASP A 129 10.48 -11.23 -11.61
N TRP A 130 10.35 -10.09 -10.91
CA TRP A 130 11.50 -9.20 -10.70
C TRP A 130 12.63 -9.91 -9.94
N VAL A 131 12.33 -10.60 -8.83
CA VAL A 131 13.36 -11.32 -8.05
C VAL A 131 14.01 -12.45 -8.86
N THR A 132 13.24 -13.19 -9.66
CA THR A 132 13.74 -14.31 -10.46
C THR A 132 14.53 -13.87 -11.70
N GLN A 133 14.25 -12.67 -12.23
CA GLN A 133 14.98 -12.10 -13.38
C GLN A 133 16.30 -11.40 -12.99
N HIS A 134 16.54 -11.17 -11.70
CA HIS A 134 17.76 -10.52 -11.21
C HIS A 134 18.55 -11.43 -10.25
N PRO A 135 18.95 -12.65 -10.65
CA PRO A 135 19.66 -13.60 -9.78
C PRO A 135 21.02 -13.06 -9.29
N GLU A 136 21.69 -12.21 -10.06
CA GLU A 136 22.98 -11.59 -9.78
C GLU A 136 22.95 -10.57 -8.63
N ILE A 137 21.77 -10.02 -8.33
CA ILE A 137 21.63 -9.03 -7.27
C ILE A 137 21.66 -9.73 -5.91
N VAL A 138 22.65 -9.38 -5.09
CA VAL A 138 22.76 -9.89 -3.71
C VAL A 138 21.82 -9.07 -2.81
N PRO A 139 20.82 -9.68 -2.15
CA PRO A 139 19.93 -8.96 -1.26
C PRO A 139 20.70 -8.42 -0.04
N ALA A 140 20.62 -7.12 0.23
CA ALA A 140 21.27 -6.49 1.38
C ALA A 140 20.40 -5.39 1.99
N MET A 141 20.35 -5.34 3.32
CA MET A 141 19.73 -4.20 4.02
C MET A 141 20.52 -2.92 3.73
N ASN A 142 19.83 -1.78 3.68
CA ASN A 142 20.44 -0.47 3.60
C ASN A 142 21.19 -0.12 4.89
N GLN A 143 22.52 -0.11 4.85
CA GLN A 143 23.37 0.09 6.02
C GLN A 143 23.46 1.55 6.52
N LYS A 144 22.69 2.50 5.95
CA LYS A 144 22.72 3.90 6.41
C LYS A 144 22.27 3.99 7.89
N PRO A 145 22.96 4.79 8.72
CA PRO A 145 22.53 5.05 10.09
C PRO A 145 21.07 5.54 10.14
N ASP A 146 20.31 5.01 11.10
CA ASP A 146 18.88 5.31 11.31
C ASP A 146 17.99 5.10 10.08
N PHE A 147 18.43 4.34 9.06
CA PHE A 147 17.62 4.04 7.89
C PHE A 147 16.24 3.50 8.30
N ASP A 148 16.22 2.60 9.29
CA ASP A 148 15.01 1.97 9.85
C ASP A 148 14.06 2.94 10.56
N LYS A 149 14.54 4.13 10.95
CA LYS A 149 13.71 5.18 11.57
C LYS A 149 13.24 6.24 10.57
N GLN A 150 13.90 6.36 9.41
CA GLN A 150 13.55 7.37 8.41
C GLN A 150 12.16 7.14 7.80
N ALA A 151 11.42 8.22 7.56
CA ALA A 151 10.21 8.19 6.74
C ALA A 151 10.55 7.70 5.32
N SER A 152 9.65 6.97 4.68
CA SER A 152 9.82 6.42 3.33
C SER A 152 10.19 7.51 2.32
N GLY A 153 9.56 8.68 2.41
CA GLY A 153 9.86 9.86 1.59
C GLY A 153 11.22 10.53 1.86
N LYS A 154 12.04 10.04 2.80
CA LYS A 154 13.40 10.54 3.09
C LYS A 154 14.50 9.53 2.77
N ILE A 155 14.14 8.31 2.37
CA ILE A 155 15.08 7.27 1.90
C ILE A 155 15.90 7.82 0.73
N ASN A 156 17.18 7.43 0.60
CA ASN A 156 18.04 7.84 -0.51
C ASN A 156 17.32 7.75 -1.86
N GLN A 157 16.93 8.91 -2.38
CA GLN A 157 16.02 8.98 -3.51
C GLN A 157 16.76 8.85 -4.84
N SER A 158 18.09 8.97 -4.91
CA SER A 158 18.82 9.22 -6.16
C SER A 158 19.01 7.98 -7.08
N GLY A 159 18.00 7.12 -7.23
CA GLY A 159 17.98 5.99 -8.15
C GLY A 159 17.75 4.62 -7.50
N ALA A 160 17.96 3.58 -8.29
CA ALA A 160 17.73 2.18 -7.91
C ALA A 160 18.57 1.74 -6.71
N ASN A 161 17.94 1.06 -5.76
CA ASN A 161 18.62 0.34 -4.67
C ASN A 161 18.12 -1.10 -4.67
N ASP A 162 18.48 -1.82 -5.73
CA ASP A 162 17.94 -3.15 -6.02
C ASP A 162 18.33 -4.18 -4.95
N ALA A 163 19.51 -4.04 -4.33
CA ALA A 163 19.93 -4.89 -3.22
C ALA A 163 18.96 -4.75 -2.03
N PHE A 164 18.55 -3.52 -1.69
CA PHE A 164 17.56 -3.28 -0.64
C PHE A 164 16.16 -3.70 -1.06
N TYR A 165 15.74 -3.41 -2.30
CA TYR A 165 14.45 -3.84 -2.86
C TYR A 165 14.30 -5.37 -2.78
N LYS A 166 15.31 -6.10 -3.26
CA LYS A 166 15.35 -7.57 -3.18
C LYS A 166 15.34 -8.07 -1.73
N TRP A 167 16.06 -7.40 -0.84
CA TRP A 167 16.17 -7.82 0.56
C TRP A 167 14.82 -7.79 1.28
N PHE A 168 14.07 -6.68 1.24
CA PHE A 168 12.82 -6.62 2.00
C PHE A 168 11.73 -7.50 1.37
N ILE A 169 11.75 -7.70 0.04
CA ILE A 169 10.83 -8.64 -0.63
C ILE A 169 11.07 -10.06 -0.15
N LEU A 170 12.34 -10.49 -0.12
CA LEU A 170 12.67 -11.82 0.38
C LEU A 170 12.48 -11.94 1.89
N ASN A 171 12.67 -10.87 2.66
CA ASN A 171 12.35 -10.82 4.08
C ASN A 171 10.84 -11.02 4.34
N TYR A 172 9.97 -10.45 3.48
CA TYR A 172 8.53 -10.60 3.58
C TYR A 172 8.03 -12.04 3.45
N VAL A 173 8.82 -12.91 2.81
CA VAL A 173 8.49 -14.33 2.57
C VAL A 173 9.51 -15.30 3.17
N ASN A 174 10.35 -14.84 4.10
CA ASN A 174 11.43 -15.63 4.71
C ASN A 174 12.30 -16.40 3.69
N GLN A 175 12.64 -15.75 2.58
CA GLN A 175 13.43 -16.30 1.47
C GLN A 175 12.76 -17.47 0.71
N ASP A 176 11.50 -17.82 1.02
CA ASP A 176 10.78 -18.88 0.33
C ASP A 176 10.26 -18.41 -1.03
N ILE A 177 10.87 -18.89 -2.12
CA ILE A 177 10.51 -18.54 -3.49
C ILE A 177 9.11 -19.06 -3.89
N LYS A 178 8.64 -20.17 -3.30
CA LYS A 178 7.27 -20.66 -3.54
C LYS A 178 6.26 -19.73 -2.87
N LEU A 179 6.58 -19.23 -1.69
CA LEU A 179 5.76 -18.25 -0.98
C LEU A 179 5.82 -16.88 -1.68
N LEU A 180 6.98 -16.50 -2.25
CA LEU A 180 7.13 -15.29 -3.07
C LEU A 180 6.18 -15.28 -4.26
N LYS A 181 6.04 -16.41 -4.95
CA LYS A 181 5.09 -16.54 -6.06
C LYS A 181 3.64 -16.33 -5.62
N GLN A 182 3.30 -16.76 -4.40
CA GLN A 182 1.98 -16.52 -3.82
C GLN A 182 1.83 -15.07 -3.34
N ALA A 183 2.90 -14.44 -2.87
CA ALA A 183 2.89 -13.05 -2.44
C ALA A 183 2.69 -12.05 -3.59
N ASP A 184 2.95 -12.46 -4.84
CA ASP A 184 2.78 -11.59 -6.01
C ASP A 184 1.29 -11.25 -6.28
N PRO A 185 0.89 -9.96 -6.20
CA PRO A 185 -0.50 -9.53 -6.37
C PRO A 185 -1.02 -9.78 -7.79
N LEU A 186 -0.16 -9.88 -8.81
CA LEU A 186 -0.60 -10.03 -10.20
C LEU A 186 -1.44 -11.31 -10.41
N SER A 187 -1.20 -12.34 -9.60
CA SER A 187 -1.96 -13.60 -9.62
C SER A 187 -3.39 -13.48 -9.09
N ARG A 188 -3.72 -12.39 -8.38
CA ARG A 188 -5.04 -12.13 -7.78
C ARG A 188 -5.92 -11.20 -8.61
N VAL A 189 -5.42 -10.68 -9.74
CA VAL A 189 -6.22 -9.84 -10.63
C VAL A 189 -7.35 -10.66 -11.25
N SER A 190 -8.58 -10.14 -11.16
CA SER A 190 -9.77 -10.75 -11.75
C SER A 190 -10.76 -9.67 -12.20
N ASN A 191 -11.84 -10.07 -12.87
CA ASN A 191 -12.95 -9.17 -13.20
C ASN A 191 -13.74 -8.65 -11.98
N ASN A 192 -13.48 -9.17 -10.77
CA ASN A 192 -14.03 -8.65 -9.51
C ASN A 192 -13.10 -7.65 -8.82
N SER A 193 -11.91 -7.39 -9.36
CA SER A 193 -10.99 -6.42 -8.79
C SER A 193 -11.53 -5.00 -8.94
N GLY A 194 -11.24 -4.16 -7.95
CA GLY A 194 -11.65 -2.76 -7.92
C GLY A 194 -10.75 -1.86 -8.76
N PRO A 195 -11.22 -0.65 -9.09
CA PRO A 195 -10.46 0.32 -9.89
C PRO A 195 -9.22 0.82 -9.13
N ILE A 196 -8.08 0.95 -9.82
CA ILE A 196 -6.80 1.31 -9.18
C ILE A 196 -6.14 2.53 -9.82
N PHE A 197 -5.82 3.54 -9.00
CA PHE A 197 -4.89 4.62 -9.34
C PHE A 197 -3.48 4.29 -8.87
N ILE A 198 -2.49 4.37 -9.75
CA ILE A 198 -1.10 3.99 -9.47
C ILE A 198 -0.19 5.19 -9.76
N ALA A 199 0.66 5.58 -8.82
CA ALA A 199 1.62 6.66 -9.03
C ALA A 199 3.02 6.28 -8.57
N ASN A 200 4.03 6.48 -9.41
CA ASN A 200 5.44 6.26 -9.08
C ASN A 200 6.30 7.37 -9.70
N SER A 201 7.43 7.65 -9.07
CA SER A 201 8.51 8.39 -9.72
C SER A 201 9.15 7.55 -10.83
N LEU A 202 9.66 8.22 -11.86
CA LEU A 202 10.32 7.57 -12.99
C LEU A 202 11.68 6.95 -12.62
N ASN A 203 12.37 7.50 -11.61
CA ASN A 203 13.70 7.06 -11.20
C ASN A 203 13.78 6.83 -9.69
N GLU A 204 12.99 5.89 -9.18
CA GLU A 204 13.03 5.44 -7.77
C GLU A 204 13.44 3.96 -7.67
N PHE A 205 13.57 3.45 -6.44
CA PHE A 205 13.99 2.06 -6.20
C PHE A 205 12.88 1.02 -6.44
N VAL A 206 11.62 1.43 -6.59
CA VAL A 206 10.51 0.53 -6.97
C VAL A 206 10.42 0.47 -8.51
N PRO A 207 10.60 -0.71 -9.13
CA PRO A 207 10.57 -0.86 -10.59
C PRO A 207 9.21 -0.50 -11.19
N LEU A 208 9.22 0.19 -12.34
CA LEU A 208 8.01 0.51 -13.10
C LEU A 208 7.35 -0.73 -13.75
N SER A 209 8.07 -1.85 -13.86
CA SER A 209 7.55 -3.09 -14.44
C SER A 209 6.26 -3.55 -13.77
N GLY A 210 6.13 -3.33 -12.46
CA GLY A 210 4.92 -3.61 -11.70
C GLY A 210 3.70 -2.83 -12.17
N ILE A 211 3.86 -1.55 -12.50
CA ILE A 211 2.78 -0.70 -13.00
C ILE A 211 2.31 -1.23 -14.36
N TYR A 212 3.23 -1.49 -15.28
CA TYR A 212 2.89 -1.95 -16.61
C TYR A 212 2.20 -3.32 -16.59
N LYS A 213 2.71 -4.26 -15.78
CA LYS A 213 2.10 -5.59 -15.62
C LYS A 213 0.72 -5.51 -14.98
N LEU A 214 0.54 -4.69 -13.94
CA LEU A 214 -0.75 -4.54 -13.27
C LEU A 214 -1.78 -3.87 -14.17
N GLN A 215 -1.42 -2.77 -14.84
CA GLN A 215 -2.34 -2.12 -15.79
C GLN A 215 -2.77 -3.06 -16.91
N ARG A 216 -1.84 -3.85 -17.45
CA ARG A 216 -2.17 -4.88 -18.44
C ARG A 216 -3.15 -5.92 -17.88
N ALA A 217 -2.85 -6.50 -16.71
CA ALA A 217 -3.69 -7.52 -16.10
C ALA A 217 -5.10 -6.99 -15.77
N LEU A 218 -5.21 -5.75 -15.27
CA LEU A 218 -6.49 -5.09 -14.98
C LEU A 218 -7.29 -4.86 -16.27
N ALA A 219 -6.64 -4.34 -17.33
CA ALA A 219 -7.28 -4.12 -18.62
C ALA A 219 -7.77 -5.41 -19.27
N GLU A 220 -6.99 -6.49 -19.21
CA GLU A 220 -7.38 -7.83 -19.68
C GLU A 220 -8.59 -8.41 -18.91
N ASN A 221 -8.86 -7.91 -17.70
CA ASN A 221 -10.00 -8.29 -16.87
C ASN A 221 -11.14 -7.25 -16.85
N GLY A 222 -11.06 -6.20 -17.68
CA GLY A 222 -12.09 -5.15 -17.75
C GLY A 222 -12.15 -4.23 -16.52
N VAL A 223 -11.08 -4.16 -15.74
CA VAL A 223 -10.99 -3.32 -14.54
C VAL A 223 -10.26 -2.01 -14.88
N PRO A 224 -10.86 -0.84 -14.66
CA PRO A 224 -10.25 0.42 -15.03
C PRO A 224 -9.09 0.75 -14.09
N SER A 225 -8.05 1.37 -14.65
CA SER A 225 -6.91 1.87 -13.88
C SER A 225 -6.35 3.14 -14.50
N GLU A 226 -5.77 3.97 -13.65
CA GLU A 226 -5.04 5.18 -14.05
C GLU A 226 -3.61 5.10 -13.53
N ALA A 227 -2.65 5.58 -14.32
CA ALA A 227 -1.26 5.66 -13.91
C ALA A 227 -0.70 7.08 -14.06
N LYS A 228 -0.02 7.54 -13.02
CA LYS A 228 0.71 8.81 -13.00
C LYS A 228 2.20 8.57 -12.79
N LEU A 229 2.97 8.67 -13.87
CA LEU A 229 4.43 8.58 -13.82
C LEU A 229 5.02 9.97 -13.58
N ILE A 230 5.74 10.13 -12.47
CA ILE A 230 6.19 11.42 -11.95
C ILE A 230 7.68 11.60 -12.25
N THR A 231 8.07 12.73 -12.84
CA THR A 231 9.49 13.04 -13.03
C THR A 231 10.20 13.14 -11.68
N GLY A 232 11.41 12.61 -11.62
CA GLY A 232 12.25 12.68 -10.43
C GLY A 232 12.40 11.31 -9.78
N THR A 233 12.73 11.35 -8.50
CA THR A 233 13.33 10.20 -7.83
C THR A 233 12.70 9.92 -6.45
N VAL A 234 11.69 10.70 -6.08
CA VAL A 234 11.08 10.67 -4.75
C VAL A 234 10.16 9.45 -4.58
N HIS A 235 10.12 8.88 -3.39
CA HIS A 235 9.36 7.66 -3.11
C HIS A 235 8.12 7.94 -2.25
N GLY A 236 6.99 7.31 -2.58
CA GLY A 236 5.77 7.36 -1.79
C GLY A 236 5.25 8.78 -1.56
N GLU A 237 4.97 9.12 -0.30
CA GLU A 237 4.55 10.48 0.10
C GLU A 237 5.55 11.60 -0.26
N GLY A 238 6.77 11.28 -0.72
CA GLY A 238 7.71 12.26 -1.26
C GLY A 238 7.15 13.09 -2.43
N TYR A 239 6.21 12.54 -3.21
CA TYR A 239 5.48 13.25 -4.27
C TYR A 239 4.01 13.51 -3.90
N LEU A 240 3.64 13.49 -2.61
CA LEU A 240 2.26 13.69 -2.17
C LEU A 240 1.61 14.91 -2.83
N ALA A 241 2.30 16.05 -2.89
CA ALA A 241 1.78 17.27 -3.51
C ALA A 241 1.40 17.11 -5.00
N ILE A 242 2.05 16.18 -5.71
CA ILE A 242 1.83 15.92 -7.14
C ILE A 242 0.75 14.86 -7.34
N ALA A 243 0.77 13.78 -6.57
CA ALA A 243 -0.14 12.64 -6.74
C ALA A 243 -1.49 12.83 -6.03
N TYR A 244 -1.52 13.55 -4.91
CA TYR A 244 -2.69 13.66 -4.03
C TYR A 244 -3.97 14.14 -4.73
N PRO A 245 -3.98 15.23 -5.53
CA PRO A 245 -5.22 15.69 -6.15
C PRO A 245 -5.85 14.63 -7.08
N ALA A 246 -5.02 13.97 -7.91
CA ALA A 246 -5.50 12.94 -8.83
C ALA A 246 -5.94 11.67 -8.09
N ALA A 247 -5.22 11.27 -7.03
CA ALA A 247 -5.60 10.13 -6.21
C ALA A 247 -6.94 10.38 -5.50
N VAL A 248 -7.14 11.54 -4.87
CA VAL A 248 -8.40 11.89 -4.21
C VAL A 248 -9.54 11.96 -5.22
N GLN A 249 -9.33 12.60 -6.37
CA GLN A 249 -10.33 12.68 -7.43
C GLN A 249 -10.74 11.27 -7.90
N PHE A 250 -9.78 10.43 -8.24
CA PHE A 250 -10.02 9.05 -8.67
C PHE A 250 -10.83 8.27 -7.64
N LEU A 251 -10.46 8.36 -6.35
CA LEU A 251 -11.19 7.68 -5.29
C LEU A 251 -12.63 8.19 -5.20
N LYS A 252 -12.86 9.51 -5.19
CA LYS A 252 -14.21 10.10 -5.13
C LYS A 252 -15.09 9.75 -6.34
N GLU A 253 -14.52 9.65 -7.53
CA GLU A 253 -15.26 9.28 -8.75
C GLU A 253 -15.67 7.80 -8.78
N ASN A 254 -15.03 6.95 -7.98
CA ASN A 254 -15.28 5.53 -7.92
C ASN A 254 -16.01 5.07 -6.64
N VAL A 255 -16.34 6.01 -5.73
CA VAL A 255 -17.12 5.78 -4.50
C VAL A 255 -18.58 5.47 -4.78
#